data_AF-A0A183JCY0-F1
#
_entry.id   AF-A0A183JCY0-F1
#
_cell.length_a   1.000
_cell.length_b   1.000
_cell.length_c   1.000
_cell.angle_alpha   90.00
_cell.angle_beta   90.00
_cell.angle_gamma   90.00
#
_symmetry.space_group_name_H-M   'P 1'
#
loop_
_entity.id
_entity.type
_entity.pdbx_description
1 polymer ?
#
loop_
_entity_poly.entity_id
_entity_poly.type
_entity_poly.pdbx_seq_one_letter_code
_entity_poly.pdbx_strand_id
1 'polypeptide(L)'
;MNAVELIEPRCKICCQRPVVRSSRHLFLDLPKIESKLSTFVEEHINDSSCIWTSNACTISNSWLRDGLKPRCITRDLHWGVPVPLEAYKDKVFYVWFDAPIGYISITANYTKHWKEWWQPSDDNEIELFQFMAKDNVPFHAIVFPSCLLAADAGYTLVKHLLSTDFETVLPKMDNNSRGIGVFGDDAMKSGVISDVWRFYLLYRRPESQDSAFIWDDFMLVNNSELLNNLGNFVNR
;
A
#
# COMPACT_ATOMS: atom_id res chain seq x y z
N MET A 1 -24.52 8.16 -8.77
CA MET A 1 -25.69 7.63 -8.04
C MET A 1 -25.25 7.35 -6.62
N ASN A 2 -25.77 8.11 -5.66
CA ASN A 2 -25.44 7.95 -4.25
C ASN A 2 -26.40 6.92 -3.61
N ALA A 3 -25.95 6.21 -2.57
CA ALA A 3 -26.79 5.19 -1.91
C ALA A 3 -28.11 5.75 -1.34
N VAL A 4 -28.15 7.05 -1.02
CA VAL A 4 -29.35 7.76 -0.55
C VAL A 4 -30.39 8.01 -1.64
N GLU A 5 -30.02 7.88 -2.91
CA GLU A 5 -30.90 8.04 -4.08
C GLU A 5 -31.57 6.70 -4.49
N LEU A 6 -31.26 5.61 -3.81
CA LEU A 6 -31.84 4.30 -4.11
C LEU A 6 -33.35 4.30 -3.83
N ILE A 7 -34.12 3.75 -4.77
CA ILE A 7 -35.55 3.49 -4.61
C ILE A 7 -35.73 2.30 -3.65
N GLU A 8 -36.54 2.48 -2.61
CA GLU A 8 -36.82 1.48 -1.57
C GLU A 8 -35.58 0.76 -1.02
N PRO A 9 -34.65 1.50 -0.37
CA PRO A 9 -33.42 0.88 0.12
C PRO A 9 -33.74 -0.17 1.19
N ARG A 10 -33.01 -1.28 1.16
CA ARG A 10 -33.10 -2.34 2.17
C ARG A 10 -31.72 -2.71 2.66
N CYS A 11 -31.58 -2.84 3.98
CA CYS A 11 -30.37 -3.34 4.60
C CYS A 11 -30.17 -4.81 4.23
N LYS A 12 -29.01 -5.19 3.68
CA LYS A 12 -28.70 -6.60 3.36
C LYS A 12 -28.55 -7.50 4.58
N ILE A 13 -28.34 -6.93 5.77
CA ILE A 13 -28.10 -7.69 7.01
C ILE A 13 -29.44 -8.04 7.69
N CYS A 14 -30.31 -7.05 7.89
CA CYS A 14 -31.56 -7.21 8.65
C CYS A 14 -32.83 -7.04 7.82
N CYS A 15 -32.71 -6.78 6.51
CA CYS A 15 -33.82 -6.53 5.58
C CYS A 15 -34.70 -5.31 5.89
N GLN A 16 -34.40 -4.54 6.93
CA GLN A 16 -35.12 -3.31 7.29
C GLN A 16 -34.79 -2.14 6.35
N ARG A 17 -35.69 -1.17 6.28
CA ARG A 17 -35.49 0.07 5.53
C ARG A 17 -34.52 0.98 6.30
N PRO A 18 -33.35 1.33 5.75
CA PRO A 18 -32.45 2.29 6.38
C PRO A 18 -33.06 3.69 6.35
N VAL A 19 -32.68 4.51 7.33
CA VAL A 19 -33.09 5.91 7.46
C VAL A 19 -31.87 6.80 7.32
N VAL A 20 -31.98 7.88 6.54
CA VAL A 20 -30.91 8.86 6.37
C VAL A 20 -30.72 9.62 7.68
N ARG A 21 -29.47 9.65 8.18
CA ARG A 21 -29.08 10.40 9.37
C ARG A 21 -27.85 11.22 9.07
N SER A 22 -27.80 12.44 9.61
CA SER A 22 -26.62 13.28 9.55
C SER A 22 -25.59 12.82 10.57
N SER A 23 -24.34 12.69 10.15
CA SER A 23 -23.20 12.27 10.98
C SER A 23 -22.07 13.28 10.80
N ARG A 24 -21.40 13.68 11.90
CA ARG A 24 -20.27 14.61 11.84
C ARG A 24 -18.99 13.85 11.48
N HIS A 25 -18.17 14.42 10.61
CA HIS A 25 -16.91 13.83 10.20
C HIS A 25 -15.79 14.88 10.15
N LEU A 26 -14.57 14.46 10.46
CA LEU A 26 -13.36 15.25 10.22
C LEU A 26 -12.86 14.99 8.79
N PHE A 27 -12.28 16.03 8.19
CA PHE A 27 -11.67 16.00 6.88
C PHE A 27 -10.24 16.53 6.97
N LEU A 28 -9.30 15.82 6.34
CA LEU A 28 -7.97 16.32 6.05
C LEU A 28 -8.06 17.25 4.85
N ASP A 29 -7.68 18.50 5.03
CA ASP A 29 -7.76 19.57 4.02
C ASP A 29 -6.53 19.54 3.09
N LEU A 30 -6.46 18.49 2.26
CA LEU A 30 -5.37 18.29 1.29
C LEU A 30 -5.10 19.50 0.37
N PRO A 31 -6.11 20.24 -0.13
CA PRO A 31 -5.88 21.43 -0.94
C PRO A 31 -4.91 22.44 -0.31
N LYS A 32 -4.91 22.58 1.03
CA LYS A 32 -4.04 23.55 1.70
C LYS A 32 -2.56 23.18 1.71
N ILE A 33 -2.24 21.88 1.64
CA ILE A 33 -0.85 21.39 1.64
C ILE A 33 -0.36 21.03 0.23
N GLU A 34 -1.26 21.02 -0.76
CA GLU A 34 -1.00 20.61 -2.13
C GLU A 34 0.25 21.27 -2.73
N SER A 35 0.45 22.59 -2.54
CA SER A 35 1.63 23.27 -3.06
C SER A 35 2.94 22.71 -2.51
N LYS A 36 3.05 22.45 -1.20
CA LYS A 36 4.25 21.87 -0.59
C LYS A 36 4.45 20.42 -1.03
N LEU A 37 3.37 19.67 -1.13
CA LEU A 37 3.40 18.28 -1.57
C LEU A 37 3.86 18.18 -3.04
N SER A 38 3.34 19.05 -3.92
CA SER A 38 3.71 19.04 -5.34
C SER A 38 5.20 19.27 -5.53
N THR A 39 5.78 20.24 -4.80
CA THR A 39 7.23 20.47 -4.79
C THR A 39 7.98 19.23 -4.30
N PHE A 40 7.57 18.64 -3.17
CA PHE A 40 8.17 17.42 -2.65
C PHE A 40 8.16 16.28 -3.69
N VAL A 41 7.02 16.01 -4.32
CA VAL A 41 6.90 14.95 -5.33
C VAL A 41 7.74 15.25 -6.57
N GLU A 42 7.72 16.49 -7.06
CA GLU A 42 8.50 16.90 -8.24
C GLU A 42 10.00 16.78 -8.00
N GLU A 43 10.50 17.19 -6.83
CA GLU A 43 11.90 17.07 -6.45
C GLU A 43 12.33 15.59 -6.40
N HIS A 44 11.54 14.72 -5.78
CA HIS A 44 11.89 13.30 -5.66
C HIS A 44 11.80 12.54 -6.99
N ILE A 45 10.90 12.94 -7.90
CA ILE A 45 10.80 12.34 -9.22
C ILE A 45 11.97 12.76 -10.12
N ASN A 46 12.44 14.00 -9.99
CA ASN A 46 13.50 14.56 -10.83
C ASN A 46 14.92 14.36 -10.28
N ASP A 47 15.05 13.98 -9.00
CA ASP A 47 16.33 13.65 -8.39
C ASP A 47 16.82 12.27 -8.83
N SER A 48 17.99 12.22 -9.46
CA SER A 48 18.63 10.98 -9.91
C SER A 48 19.13 10.09 -8.75
N SER A 49 19.22 10.63 -7.54
CA SER A 49 19.51 9.86 -6.33
C SER A 49 18.28 9.13 -5.78
N CYS A 50 17.08 9.57 -6.14
CA CYS A 50 15.81 8.97 -5.72
C CYS A 50 15.38 7.86 -6.69
N ILE A 51 14.70 6.84 -6.15
CA ILE A 51 14.18 5.72 -6.96
C ILE A 51 12.68 5.66 -6.76
N TRP A 52 11.95 6.24 -7.71
CA TRP A 52 10.50 6.12 -7.82
C TRP A 52 10.17 5.34 -9.08
N THR A 53 9.42 4.25 -8.93
CA THR A 53 9.04 3.42 -10.10
C THR A 53 8.13 4.20 -11.04
N SER A 54 8.17 3.90 -12.33
CA SER A 54 7.43 4.64 -13.37
C SER A 54 5.91 4.71 -13.09
N ASN A 55 5.34 3.62 -12.58
CA ASN A 55 3.94 3.57 -12.14
C ASN A 55 3.67 4.50 -10.94
N ALA A 56 4.57 4.56 -9.96
CA ALA A 56 4.46 5.43 -8.79
C ALA A 56 4.49 6.91 -9.21
N CYS A 57 5.42 7.29 -10.10
CA CYS A 57 5.49 8.63 -10.68
C CYS A 57 4.20 8.99 -11.43
N THR A 58 3.71 8.09 -12.29
CA THR A 58 2.51 8.31 -13.11
C THR A 58 1.26 8.50 -12.25
N ILE A 59 1.07 7.65 -11.24
CA ILE A 59 -0.07 7.73 -10.32
C ILE A 59 0.00 9.02 -9.50
N SER A 60 1.16 9.34 -8.93
CA SER A 60 1.36 10.55 -8.11
C SER A 60 1.07 11.82 -8.91
N ASN A 61 1.64 11.94 -10.12
CA ASN A 61 1.39 13.06 -11.01
C ASN A 61 -0.08 13.16 -11.45
N SER A 62 -0.76 12.04 -11.66
CA SER A 62 -2.19 12.05 -11.98
C SER A 62 -3.02 12.63 -10.83
N TRP A 63 -2.72 12.25 -9.59
CA TRP A 63 -3.44 12.76 -8.42
C TRP A 63 -3.24 14.26 -8.21
N LEU A 64 -2.02 14.76 -8.41
CA LEU A 64 -1.72 16.19 -8.31
C LEU A 64 -2.36 16.98 -9.44
N ARG A 65 -2.27 16.50 -10.69
CA ARG A 65 -2.87 17.16 -11.86
C ARG A 65 -4.38 17.31 -11.74
N ASP A 66 -5.06 16.32 -11.18
CA ASP A 66 -6.52 16.32 -11.03
C ASP A 66 -7.01 17.24 -9.89
N GLY A 67 -6.07 17.76 -9.08
CA GLY A 67 -6.32 18.62 -7.91
C GLY A 67 -6.75 17.81 -6.68
N LEU A 68 -6.13 18.09 -5.53
CA LEU A 68 -6.45 17.37 -4.31
C LEU A 68 -7.77 17.87 -3.72
N LYS A 69 -8.48 16.96 -3.05
CA LYS A 69 -9.79 17.24 -2.44
C LYS A 69 -9.72 16.88 -0.96
N PRO A 70 -10.49 17.56 -0.09
CA PRO A 70 -10.59 17.16 1.30
C PRO A 70 -10.99 15.68 1.45
N ARG A 71 -10.27 14.94 2.29
CA ARG A 71 -10.51 13.50 2.51
C ARG A 71 -11.05 13.26 3.91
N CYS A 72 -12.16 12.53 4.02
CA CYS A 72 -12.75 12.20 5.31
C CYS A 72 -11.87 11.20 6.07
N ILE A 73 -11.40 11.58 7.27
CA ILE A 73 -10.47 10.80 8.11
C ILE A 73 -11.16 10.12 9.29
N THR A 74 -12.49 10.09 9.34
CA THR A 74 -13.24 9.47 10.46
C THR A 74 -14.30 8.49 9.96
N ARG A 75 -14.63 7.49 10.76
CA ARG A 75 -15.67 6.49 10.45
C ARG A 75 -16.56 6.23 11.67
N ASP A 76 -17.82 5.93 11.37
CA ASP A 76 -18.81 5.41 12.33
C ASP A 76 -18.59 3.90 12.53
N LEU A 77 -17.50 3.55 13.21
CA LEU A 77 -17.11 2.17 13.51
C LEU A 77 -16.72 2.05 14.98
N HIS A 78 -16.88 0.85 15.55
CA HIS A 78 -16.47 0.55 16.91
C HIS A 78 -15.02 0.07 17.02
N TRP A 79 -14.43 -0.42 15.92
CA TRP A 79 -13.07 -0.96 15.89
C TRP A 79 -12.14 -0.04 15.08
N GLY A 80 -11.19 0.60 15.78
CA GLY A 80 -10.21 1.52 15.21
C GLY A 80 -9.62 2.44 16.27
N VAL A 81 -8.71 3.35 15.88
CA VAL A 81 -8.11 4.32 16.80
C VAL A 81 -9.14 5.39 17.16
N PRO A 82 -9.47 5.62 18.45
CA PRO A 82 -10.47 6.59 18.85
C PRO A 82 -10.03 8.02 18.54
N VAL A 83 -10.96 8.86 18.10
CA VAL A 83 -10.68 10.28 17.84
C VAL A 83 -10.62 11.03 19.18
N PRO A 84 -9.52 11.75 19.50
CA PRO A 84 -9.34 12.40 20.80
C PRO A 84 -10.08 13.75 20.90
N LEU A 85 -11.33 13.81 20.43
CA LEU A 85 -12.18 14.99 20.48
C LEU A 85 -13.54 14.64 21.04
N GLU A 86 -14.03 15.43 22.00
CA GLU A 86 -15.31 15.24 22.67
C GLU A 86 -16.48 15.02 21.70
N ALA A 87 -16.51 15.78 20.60
CA ALA A 87 -17.57 15.70 19.59
C ALA A 87 -17.53 14.42 18.72
N TYR A 88 -16.51 13.57 18.89
CA TYR A 88 -16.22 12.40 18.07
C TYR A 88 -15.98 11.12 18.91
N LYS A 89 -16.43 11.09 20.17
CA LYS A 89 -16.23 9.96 21.10
C LYS A 89 -16.65 8.59 20.57
N ASP A 90 -17.73 8.54 19.78
CA ASP A 90 -18.24 7.29 19.19
C ASP A 90 -17.67 7.01 17.79
N LYS A 91 -16.54 7.62 17.44
CA LYS A 91 -15.92 7.53 16.12
C LYS A 91 -14.45 7.14 16.23
N VAL A 92 -14.00 6.48 15.18
CA VAL A 92 -12.60 6.10 15.00
C VAL A 92 -12.02 6.79 13.78
N PHE A 93 -10.69 6.86 13.72
CA PHE A 93 -10.00 7.26 12.52
C PHE A 93 -10.25 6.27 11.38
N TYR A 94 -10.30 6.80 10.16
CA TYR A 94 -10.40 5.99 8.96
C TYR A 94 -9.06 5.28 8.72
N VAL A 95 -9.10 3.96 8.50
CA VAL A 95 -7.89 3.13 8.36
C VAL A 95 -6.86 3.67 7.36
N TRP A 96 -7.29 4.29 6.27
CA TRP A 96 -6.36 4.82 5.27
C TRP A 96 -5.71 6.17 5.65
N PHE A 97 -6.12 6.76 6.77
CA PHE A 97 -5.45 7.91 7.38
C PHE A 97 -4.39 7.46 8.38
N ASP A 98 -4.68 6.49 9.24
CA ASP A 98 -3.78 6.08 10.33
C ASP A 98 -2.94 4.82 10.03
N ALA A 99 -3.29 3.99 9.04
CA ALA A 99 -2.50 2.80 8.70
C ALA A 99 -1.02 3.11 8.37
N PRO A 100 -0.67 4.16 7.61
CA PRO A 100 0.74 4.52 7.39
C PRO A 100 1.46 4.99 8.67
N ILE A 101 0.74 5.54 9.66
CA ILE A 101 1.30 5.85 11.00
C ILE A 101 1.69 4.54 11.71
N GLY A 102 1.10 3.42 11.30
CA GLY A 102 1.49 2.07 11.67
C GLY A 102 3.00 1.83 11.60
N TYR A 103 3.69 2.29 10.56
CA TYR A 103 5.14 2.12 10.42
C TYR A 103 5.92 2.73 11.60
N ILE A 104 5.52 3.94 12.01
CA ILE A 104 6.10 4.66 13.15
C ILE A 104 5.80 3.90 14.44
N SER A 105 4.53 3.49 14.64
CA SER A 105 4.12 2.79 15.86
C SER A 105 4.75 1.40 16.01
N ILE A 106 4.95 0.66 14.92
CA ILE A 106 5.68 -0.62 14.90
C ILE A 106 7.12 -0.38 15.34
N THR A 107 7.77 0.66 14.82
CA THR A 107 9.15 1.01 15.20
C THR A 107 9.23 1.44 16.68
N ALA A 108 8.25 2.21 17.16
CA ALA A 108 8.15 2.63 18.56
C ALA A 108 7.96 1.46 19.53
N ASN A 109 7.25 0.40 19.11
CA ASN A 109 7.11 -0.83 19.87
C ASN A 109 8.37 -1.71 19.84
N TYR A 110 9.17 -1.60 18.77
CA TYR A 110 10.45 -2.30 18.66
C TYR A 110 11.55 -1.65 19.50
N THR A 111 11.64 -0.31 19.51
CA THR A 111 12.70 0.41 20.23
C THR A 111 12.25 1.75 20.81
N LYS A 112 12.81 2.10 21.98
CA LYS A 112 12.63 3.43 22.60
C LYS A 112 13.28 4.55 21.77
N HIS A 113 14.23 4.20 20.92
CA HIS A 113 14.99 5.10 20.04
C HIS A 113 14.33 5.32 18.68
N TRP A 114 13.03 5.02 18.53
CA TRP A 114 12.34 5.08 17.23
C TRP A 114 12.40 6.45 16.56
N LYS A 115 12.53 7.52 17.35
CA LYS A 115 12.67 8.89 16.83
C LYS A 115 13.96 9.08 16.04
N GLU A 116 15.02 8.34 16.32
CA GLU A 116 16.26 8.41 15.54
C GLU A 116 16.05 7.96 14.08
N TRP A 117 15.01 7.17 13.81
CA TRP A 117 14.62 6.72 12.47
C TRP A 117 13.57 7.61 11.81
N TRP A 118 12.59 8.09 12.59
CA TRP A 118 11.40 8.78 12.06
C TRP A 118 11.40 10.28 12.28
N GLN A 119 12.27 10.80 13.16
CA GLN A 119 12.49 12.23 13.41
C GLN A 119 13.99 12.48 13.64
N PRO A 120 14.86 12.11 12.66
CA PRO A 120 16.30 12.24 12.83
C PRO A 120 16.72 13.72 12.96
N SER A 121 17.82 13.96 13.68
CA SER A 121 18.52 15.25 13.66
C SER A 121 19.23 15.46 12.32
N ASP A 122 19.56 16.70 11.99
CA ASP A 122 20.27 17.06 10.75
C ASP A 122 21.60 16.31 10.54
N ASP A 123 22.21 15.81 11.62
CA ASP A 123 23.46 15.03 11.58
C ASP A 123 23.28 13.54 11.20
N ASN A 124 22.04 13.05 11.05
CA ASN A 124 21.74 11.65 10.76
C ASN A 124 20.83 11.53 9.54
N GLU A 125 21.41 11.18 8.38
CA GLU A 125 20.63 10.97 7.15
C GLU A 125 19.94 9.61 7.17
N ILE A 126 18.62 9.61 7.04
CA ILE A 126 17.80 8.39 6.90
C ILE A 126 17.18 8.36 5.51
N GLU A 127 17.45 7.30 4.77
CA GLU A 127 16.78 7.03 3.49
C GLU A 127 15.63 6.04 3.69
N LEU A 128 14.40 6.52 3.54
CA LEU A 128 13.22 5.67 3.65
C LEU A 128 12.87 5.04 2.29
N PHE A 129 12.92 3.71 2.25
CA PHE A 129 12.44 2.89 1.14
C PHE A 129 11.05 2.34 1.47
N GLN A 130 10.08 2.54 0.58
CA GLN A 130 8.74 1.95 0.72
C GLN A 130 8.42 1.06 -0.48
N PHE A 131 8.17 -0.22 -0.20
CA PHE A 131 7.78 -1.22 -1.18
C PHE A 131 6.29 -1.53 -1.06
N MET A 132 5.55 -1.46 -2.17
CA MET A 132 4.11 -1.71 -2.19
C MET A 132 3.60 -2.13 -3.57
N ALA A 133 2.32 -2.47 -3.66
CA ALA A 133 1.61 -2.56 -4.94
C ALA A 133 1.03 -1.18 -5.33
N LYS A 134 0.73 -1.00 -6.63
CA LYS A 134 0.30 0.28 -7.22
C LYS A 134 -0.93 0.92 -6.58
N ASP A 135 -1.82 0.15 -6.00
CA ASP A 135 -3.02 0.63 -5.30
C ASP A 135 -2.71 1.41 -4.02
N ASN A 136 -1.56 1.13 -3.39
CA ASN A 136 -1.12 1.82 -2.19
C ASN A 136 -0.37 3.13 -2.44
N VAL A 137 0.05 3.39 -3.69
CA VAL A 137 0.82 4.60 -4.06
C VAL A 137 0.14 5.90 -3.61
N PRO A 138 -1.18 6.13 -3.81
CA PRO A 138 -1.81 7.38 -3.38
C PRO A 138 -1.67 7.65 -1.87
N PHE A 139 -1.65 6.61 -1.04
CA PHE A 139 -1.52 6.78 0.40
C PHE A 139 -0.10 7.14 0.82
N HIS A 140 0.91 6.72 0.07
CA HIS A 140 2.33 6.88 0.41
C HIS A 140 3.01 8.00 -0.35
N ALA A 141 2.50 8.41 -1.51
CA ALA A 141 2.96 9.57 -2.26
C ALA A 141 2.16 10.84 -1.95
N ILE A 142 0.87 10.71 -1.57
CA ILE A 142 -0.02 11.87 -1.38
C ILE A 142 -0.45 12.01 0.08
N VAL A 143 -1.23 11.05 0.59
CA VAL A 143 -1.92 11.23 1.88
C VAL A 143 -0.95 11.30 3.06
N PHE A 144 -0.05 10.32 3.20
CA PHE A 144 0.85 10.26 4.33
C PHE A 144 1.91 11.37 4.30
N PRO A 145 2.60 11.65 3.17
CA PRO A 145 3.48 12.82 3.08
C PRO A 145 2.75 14.13 3.36
N SER A 146 1.50 14.30 2.91
CA SER A 146 0.67 15.47 3.26
C SER A 146 0.50 15.61 4.77
N CYS A 147 0.22 14.50 5.48
CA CYS A 147 0.10 14.52 6.94
C CYS A 147 1.42 14.90 7.63
N LEU A 148 2.54 14.31 7.18
CA LEU A 148 3.85 14.55 7.77
C LEU A 148 4.34 16.00 7.51
N LEU A 149 4.19 16.49 6.28
CA LEU A 149 4.51 17.86 5.88
C LEU A 149 3.63 18.89 6.59
N ALA A 150 2.34 18.59 6.80
CA ALA A 150 1.43 19.47 7.53
C ALA A 150 1.68 19.46 9.03
N ALA A 151 2.16 18.34 9.60
CA ALA A 151 2.55 18.26 11.01
C ALA A 151 3.83 19.06 11.31
N ASP A 152 4.68 19.28 10.30
CA ASP A 152 5.89 20.13 10.36
C ASP A 152 6.79 19.81 11.58
N ALA A 153 6.95 18.51 11.84
CA ALA A 153 7.61 18.00 13.05
C ALA A 153 8.92 17.25 12.74
N GLY A 154 9.55 17.53 11.60
CA GLY A 154 10.81 16.92 11.18
C GLY A 154 10.70 15.41 10.95
N TYR A 155 9.57 14.92 10.44
CA TYR A 155 9.41 13.49 10.17
C TYR A 155 10.17 13.06 8.92
N THR A 156 10.76 11.86 8.95
CA THR A 156 11.34 11.21 7.77
C THR A 156 10.27 10.99 6.70
N LEU A 157 10.50 11.55 5.51
CA LEU A 157 9.67 11.36 4.33
C LEU A 157 10.22 10.23 3.45
N VAL A 158 9.38 9.67 2.59
CA VAL A 158 9.79 8.61 1.66
C VAL A 158 10.79 9.16 0.64
N LYS A 159 11.99 8.57 0.58
CA LYS A 159 13.01 8.90 -0.43
C LYS A 159 12.83 8.04 -1.68
N HIS A 160 12.61 6.74 -1.50
CA HIS A 160 12.43 5.78 -2.59
C HIS A 160 11.06 5.11 -2.49
N LEU A 161 10.24 5.27 -3.52
CA LEU A 161 8.89 4.72 -3.60
C LEU A 161 8.83 3.65 -4.70
N LEU A 162 8.88 2.38 -4.28
CA LEU A 162 8.95 1.23 -5.18
C LEU A 162 7.59 0.52 -5.22
N SER A 163 6.89 0.69 -6.34
CA SER A 163 5.60 0.07 -6.58
C SER A 163 5.68 -1.00 -7.67
N THR A 164 5.12 -2.18 -7.43
CA THR A 164 4.92 -3.21 -8.45
C THR A 164 3.51 -3.17 -9.03
N ASP A 165 3.39 -3.67 -10.26
CA ASP A 165 2.11 -4.04 -10.87
C ASP A 165 1.56 -5.33 -10.24
N PHE A 166 0.38 -5.78 -10.69
CA PHE A 166 -0.27 -6.94 -10.07
C PHE A 166 0.25 -8.25 -10.67
N GLU A 167 0.37 -9.26 -9.80
CA GLU A 167 0.53 -10.65 -10.24
C GLU A 167 -0.83 -11.35 -10.16
N THR A 168 -1.22 -12.00 -11.25
CA THR A 168 -2.46 -12.77 -11.33
C THR A 168 -2.16 -14.27 -11.36
N VAL A 169 -2.95 -15.08 -10.67
CA VAL A 169 -2.85 -16.54 -10.82
C VAL A 169 -3.85 -16.98 -11.88
N LEU A 170 -3.35 -17.48 -13.01
CA LEU A 170 -4.22 -17.95 -14.08
C LEU A 170 -4.85 -19.31 -13.70
N PRO A 171 -6.17 -19.49 -13.89
CA PRO A 171 -6.81 -20.77 -13.63
C PRO A 171 -6.31 -21.83 -14.61
N LYS A 172 -6.11 -23.05 -14.10
CA LYS A 172 -6.08 -24.23 -14.96
C LYS A 172 -7.49 -24.41 -15.55
N MET A 173 -7.59 -24.68 -16.86
CA MET A 173 -8.85 -24.64 -17.63
C MET A 173 -10.05 -25.39 -17.00
N ASP A 174 -9.83 -26.36 -16.13
CA ASP A 174 -10.90 -27.21 -15.57
C ASP A 174 -11.44 -26.79 -14.19
N ASN A 175 -11.00 -25.68 -13.58
CA ASN A 175 -11.40 -25.33 -12.20
C ASN A 175 -12.41 -24.18 -12.14
N ASN A 176 -13.70 -24.53 -12.21
CA ASN A 176 -14.80 -23.59 -12.03
C ASN A 176 -15.03 -23.27 -10.53
N SER A 177 -14.59 -22.07 -10.14
CA SER A 177 -15.03 -21.26 -9.00
C SER A 177 -14.60 -21.67 -7.57
N ARG A 178 -13.98 -20.69 -6.87
CA ARG A 178 -13.71 -20.57 -5.41
C ARG A 178 -12.38 -21.06 -4.82
N GLY A 179 -11.40 -21.46 -5.64
CA GLY A 179 -10.07 -21.86 -5.15
C GLY A 179 -8.92 -21.52 -6.11
N ILE A 180 -9.04 -20.41 -6.84
CA ILE A 180 -8.03 -19.99 -7.82
C ILE A 180 -7.01 -19.10 -7.11
N GLY A 181 -5.80 -19.63 -6.91
CA GLY A 181 -4.70 -18.94 -6.23
C GLY A 181 -3.77 -19.93 -5.53
N VAL A 182 -2.55 -19.50 -5.24
CA VAL A 182 -1.65 -20.18 -4.30
C VAL A 182 -1.48 -19.22 -3.12
N PHE A 183 -2.03 -19.56 -1.96
CA PHE A 183 -1.88 -18.76 -0.75
C PHE A 183 -0.60 -19.14 0.00
N GLY A 184 -0.15 -18.29 0.92
CA GLY A 184 1.10 -18.53 1.66
C GLY A 184 1.10 -19.86 2.43
N ASP A 185 -0.03 -20.28 2.99
CA ASP A 185 -0.17 -21.56 3.67
C ASP A 185 -0.28 -22.75 2.70
N ASP A 186 -0.76 -22.54 1.47
CA ASP A 186 -0.68 -23.54 0.40
C ASP A 186 0.78 -23.77 -0.01
N ALA A 187 1.55 -22.70 -0.20
CA ALA A 187 2.97 -22.77 -0.55
C ALA A 187 3.76 -23.54 0.52
N MET A 188 3.47 -23.33 1.81
CA MET A 188 4.06 -24.10 2.91
C MET A 188 3.74 -25.60 2.85
N LYS A 189 2.51 -25.96 2.45
CA LYS A 189 2.05 -27.35 2.36
C LYS A 189 2.47 -28.04 1.07
N SER A 190 2.97 -27.30 0.08
CA SER A 190 3.27 -27.80 -1.27
C SER A 190 4.42 -28.81 -1.35
N GLY A 191 5.30 -28.86 -0.34
CA GLY A 191 6.54 -29.63 -0.38
C GLY A 191 7.67 -29.00 -1.21
N VAL A 192 7.41 -27.88 -1.87
CA VAL A 192 8.43 -27.07 -2.56
C VAL A 192 9.12 -26.16 -1.54
N ILE A 193 10.45 -26.18 -1.53
CA ILE A 193 11.25 -25.35 -0.62
C ILE A 193 11.04 -23.85 -0.91
N SER A 194 11.11 -23.01 0.14
CA SER A 194 10.86 -21.57 0.05
C SER A 194 11.72 -20.86 -0.98
N ASP A 195 12.96 -21.31 -1.19
CA ASP A 195 13.89 -20.62 -2.08
C ASP A 195 13.54 -20.79 -3.56
N VAL A 196 12.88 -21.89 -3.94
CA VAL A 196 12.36 -22.05 -5.31
C VAL A 196 11.20 -21.08 -5.56
N TRP A 197 10.31 -20.92 -4.57
CA TRP A 197 9.27 -19.90 -4.61
C TRP A 197 9.86 -18.48 -4.72
N ARG A 198 10.84 -18.15 -3.87
CA ARG A 198 11.51 -16.84 -3.90
C ARG A 198 12.18 -16.58 -5.24
N PHE A 199 12.92 -17.57 -5.77
CA PHE A 199 13.58 -17.45 -7.06
C PHE A 199 12.57 -17.16 -8.17
N TYR A 200 11.52 -17.98 -8.29
CA TYR A 200 10.55 -17.81 -9.37
C TYR A 200 9.78 -16.48 -9.27
N LEU A 201 9.28 -16.14 -8.08
CA LEU A 201 8.52 -14.90 -7.87
C LEU A 201 9.37 -13.65 -8.11
N LEU A 202 10.67 -13.70 -7.78
CA LEU A 202 11.60 -12.62 -8.12
C LEU A 202 11.95 -12.60 -9.61
N TYR A 203 12.10 -13.78 -10.24
CA TYR A 203 12.33 -13.92 -11.67
C TYR A 203 11.16 -13.38 -12.52
N ARG A 204 9.94 -13.51 -12.00
CA ARG A 204 8.69 -13.01 -12.62
C ARG A 204 8.12 -11.75 -11.96
N ARG A 205 8.94 -11.01 -11.18
CA ARG A 205 8.50 -9.82 -10.46
C ARG A 205 7.83 -8.81 -11.41
N PRO A 206 6.59 -8.36 -11.16
CA PRO A 206 5.87 -7.43 -12.04
C PRO A 206 6.36 -5.99 -11.86
N GLU A 207 7.51 -5.66 -12.46
CA GLU A 207 8.13 -4.33 -12.30
C GLU A 207 7.54 -3.26 -13.23
N SER A 208 7.17 -3.63 -14.46
CA SER A 208 6.75 -2.69 -15.51
C SER A 208 5.33 -2.95 -16.04
N GLN A 209 4.80 -4.14 -15.83
CA GLN A 209 3.46 -4.55 -16.23
C GLN A 209 3.00 -5.71 -15.35
N ASP A 210 1.69 -5.98 -15.37
CA ASP A 210 1.12 -7.11 -14.65
C ASP A 210 1.76 -8.42 -15.12
N SER A 211 2.03 -9.33 -14.18
CA SER A 211 2.55 -10.68 -14.42
C SER A 211 1.49 -11.74 -14.14
N ALA A 212 1.77 -12.96 -14.58
CA ALA A 212 0.92 -14.10 -14.28
C ALA A 212 1.75 -15.27 -13.75
N PHE A 213 1.31 -15.85 -12.64
CA PHE A 213 1.85 -17.10 -12.14
C PHE A 213 1.30 -18.26 -12.99
N ILE A 214 2.20 -19.08 -13.56
CA ILE A 214 1.87 -20.23 -14.40
C ILE A 214 2.68 -21.44 -13.93
N TRP A 215 2.01 -22.54 -13.58
CA TRP A 215 2.68 -23.75 -13.06
C TRP A 215 3.68 -24.38 -14.03
N ASP A 216 3.35 -24.43 -15.32
CA ASP A 216 4.26 -25.00 -16.32
C ASP A 216 5.52 -24.16 -16.47
N ASP A 217 5.39 -22.83 -16.35
CA ASP A 217 6.52 -21.90 -16.36
C ASP A 217 7.36 -22.01 -15.07
N PHE A 218 6.70 -22.17 -13.91
CA PHE A 218 7.37 -22.44 -12.63
C PHE A 218 8.27 -23.68 -12.71
N MET A 219 7.75 -24.78 -13.23
CA MET A 219 8.52 -26.02 -13.42
C MET A 219 9.65 -25.85 -14.43
N LEU A 220 9.38 -25.17 -15.55
CA LEU A 220 10.37 -24.92 -16.60
C LEU A 220 11.55 -24.11 -16.07
N VAL A 221 11.28 -22.97 -15.43
CA VAL A 221 12.28 -22.05 -14.87
C VAL A 221 13.12 -22.73 -13.79
N ASN A 222 12.51 -23.54 -12.92
CA ASN A 222 13.26 -24.34 -11.96
C ASN A 222 14.23 -25.32 -12.65
N ASN A 223 13.75 -26.06 -13.65
CA ASN A 223 14.58 -27.09 -14.31
C ASN A 223 15.68 -26.47 -15.18
N SER A 224 15.41 -25.37 -15.88
CA SER A 224 16.40 -24.72 -16.75
C SER A 224 17.41 -23.91 -15.95
N GLU A 225 16.95 -23.00 -15.09
CA GLU A 225 17.83 -22.02 -14.42
C GLU A 225 18.47 -22.57 -13.14
N LEU A 226 17.68 -23.26 -12.30
CA LEU A 226 18.21 -23.76 -11.04
C LEU A 226 18.92 -25.09 -11.21
N LEU A 227 18.28 -26.08 -11.84
CA LEU A 227 18.87 -27.42 -11.96
C LEU A 227 20.00 -27.47 -13.02
N ASN A 228 19.69 -27.10 -14.27
CA ASN A 228 20.60 -27.31 -15.40
C ASN A 228 21.68 -26.23 -15.55
N ASN A 229 21.48 -25.05 -14.96
CA ASN A 229 22.43 -23.94 -15.02
C ASN A 229 23.16 -23.77 -13.68
N LEU A 230 22.57 -23.05 -12.71
CA LEU A 230 23.24 -22.71 -11.45
C LEU A 230 23.68 -23.95 -10.67
N GLY A 231 22.76 -24.88 -10.45
CA GLY A 231 23.03 -26.12 -9.71
C GLY A 231 24.06 -27.00 -10.42
N ASN A 232 24.01 -27.07 -11.75
CA ASN A 232 25.00 -27.81 -12.52
C ASN A 232 26.39 -27.17 -12.48
N PHE A 233 26.50 -25.84 -12.45
CA PHE A 233 27.77 -25.13 -12.29
C PHE A 233 28.37 -25.35 -10.90
N VAL A 234 27.56 -25.27 -9.83
CA VAL A 234 28.03 -25.39 -8.44
C VAL A 234 28.41 -26.82 -8.07
N ASN A 235 27.74 -27.83 -8.63
CA ASN A 235 27.95 -29.24 -8.27
C ASN A 235 29.04 -29.96 -9.07
N ARG A 236 29.59 -29.34 -10.13
CA ARG A 236 30.69 -29.89 -10.94
C ARG A 236 32.04 -29.37 -10.47
#